data_AF-A0A921SZR2-F1
#
_entry.id   AF-A0A921SZR2-F1
#
_cell.length_a   1.000
_cell.length_b   1.000
_cell.length_c   1.000
_cell.angle_alpha   90.00
_cell.angle_beta   90.00
_cell.angle_gamma   90.00
#
_symmetry.space_group_name_H-M   'P 1'
#
loop_
_entity.id
_entity.type
_entity.pdbx_description
1 polymer ?
#
loop_
_entity_poly.entity_id
_entity_poly.type
_entity_poly.pdbx_seq_one_letter_code
_entity_poly.pdbx_strand_id
1 'polypeptide(L)'
;VVVDVPESGLKSINSNIDSCYNYYSDKDSVGEKEYLTEAGTQRLNGYQALAFSRIRYTDSAFHREARHREVAESAYKEFTQKGVDTYKKCAEIILNNTKTNISPVEMMNLAYTVLKINDKDIEQFQFPLEEHRKGHIISKQKGWVLEWDKEPNLEAWHKFIFGTE
;
A
#
# COMPACT_ATOMS: atom_id res chain seq x y z
N VAL A 1 3.26 -3.95 -9.98
CA VAL A 1 3.70 -2.63 -9.49
C VAL A 1 5.20 -2.50 -9.68
N VAL A 2 5.73 -1.29 -9.80
CA VAL A 2 7.18 -1.01 -9.78
C VAL A 2 7.52 -0.35 -8.44
N VAL A 3 8.45 -0.94 -7.68
CA VAL A 3 8.87 -0.47 -6.34
C VAL A 3 10.38 -0.61 -6.18
N ASP A 4 10.97 0.09 -5.22
CA ASP A 4 12.36 -0.05 -4.84
C ASP A 4 12.52 -1.11 -3.72
N VAL A 5 13.17 -2.22 -4.05
CA VAL A 5 13.41 -3.32 -3.12
C VAL A 5 14.73 -3.06 -2.38
N PRO A 6 14.70 -2.82 -1.06
CA PRO A 6 15.94 -2.62 -0.31
C PRO A 6 16.72 -3.93 -0.19
N GLU A 7 18.05 -3.84 -0.22
CA GLU A 7 18.94 -5.00 -0.08
C GLU A 7 18.67 -5.79 1.21
N SER A 8 18.43 -5.08 2.31
CA SER A 8 18.05 -5.66 3.61
C SER A 8 16.71 -6.40 3.60
N GLY A 9 15.82 -6.06 2.66
CA GLY A 9 14.48 -6.63 2.54
C GLY A 9 14.42 -7.88 1.66
N LEU A 10 15.37 -8.08 0.73
CA LEU A 10 15.31 -9.11 -0.31
C LEU A 10 15.05 -10.51 0.25
N LYS A 11 15.84 -10.92 1.25
CA LYS A 11 15.69 -12.23 1.91
C LYS A 11 14.31 -12.39 2.58
N SER A 12 13.84 -11.35 3.26
CA SER A 12 12.55 -11.37 3.96
C SER A 12 11.38 -11.37 3.00
N ILE A 13 11.47 -10.67 1.87
CA ILE A 13 10.46 -10.69 0.81
C ILE A 13 10.37 -12.10 0.22
N ASN A 14 11.50 -12.68 -0.18
CA ASN A 14 11.53 -14.04 -0.73
C ASN A 14 10.99 -15.08 0.25
N SER A 15 11.28 -14.95 1.55
CA SER A 15 10.69 -15.81 2.57
C SER A 15 9.16 -15.68 2.69
N ASN A 16 8.58 -14.53 2.33
CA ASN A 16 7.13 -14.33 2.33
C ASN A 16 6.47 -14.76 1.01
N ILE A 17 7.22 -14.87 -0.10
CA ILE A 17 6.70 -15.25 -1.42
C ILE A 17 6.00 -16.61 -1.36
N ASP A 18 6.54 -17.60 -0.66
CA ASP A 18 5.93 -18.93 -0.53
C ASP A 18 4.50 -18.87 -0.01
N SER A 19 4.32 -18.17 1.12
CA SER A 19 3.01 -18.02 1.73
C SER A 19 2.08 -17.17 0.86
N CYS A 20 2.60 -16.14 0.20
CA CYS A 20 1.80 -15.26 -0.64
C CYS A 20 1.32 -15.96 -1.93
N TYR A 21 2.21 -16.71 -2.58
CA TYR A 21 1.89 -17.54 -3.73
C TYR A 21 0.82 -18.58 -3.37
N ASN A 22 0.88 -19.14 -2.16
CA ASN A 22 -0.07 -20.15 -1.69
C ASN A 22 -1.50 -19.65 -1.47
N TYR A 23 -1.76 -18.33 -1.42
CA TYR A 23 -3.14 -17.81 -1.40
C TYR A 23 -3.87 -17.96 -2.73
N TYR A 24 -3.15 -18.12 -3.84
CA TYR A 24 -3.77 -18.32 -5.14
C TYR A 24 -4.24 -19.77 -5.25
N SER A 25 -5.56 -19.97 -5.33
CA SER A 25 -6.16 -21.30 -5.54
C SER A 25 -5.92 -21.80 -6.96
N ASP A 26 -6.05 -20.91 -7.94
CA ASP A 26 -5.73 -21.15 -9.34
C ASP A 26 -4.28 -20.72 -9.64
N LYS A 27 -3.38 -21.71 -9.74
CA LYS A 27 -1.96 -21.45 -10.02
C LYS A 27 -1.71 -21.07 -11.48
N ASP A 28 -2.54 -21.54 -12.41
CA ASP A 28 -2.38 -21.25 -13.82
C ASP A 28 -2.60 -19.74 -14.09
N SER A 29 -3.43 -19.08 -13.27
CA SER A 29 -3.65 -17.64 -13.33
C SER A 29 -2.43 -16.77 -12.99
N VAL A 30 -1.42 -17.31 -12.29
CA VAL A 30 -0.24 -16.57 -11.82
C VAL A 30 1.10 -17.13 -12.31
N GLY A 31 1.08 -18.26 -13.01
CA GLY A 31 2.28 -18.91 -13.52
C GLY A 31 3.13 -19.55 -12.43
N GLU A 32 4.34 -19.99 -12.82
CA GLU A 32 5.29 -20.56 -11.87
C GLU A 32 5.74 -19.53 -10.83
N LYS A 33 6.07 -20.02 -9.63
CA LYS A 33 6.50 -19.18 -8.51
C LYS A 33 7.92 -18.68 -8.76
N GLU A 34 8.10 -17.37 -8.72
CA GLU A 34 9.37 -16.68 -8.96
C GLU A 34 9.80 -15.88 -7.72
N TYR A 35 11.10 -15.91 -7.44
CA TYR A 35 11.73 -15.12 -6.38
C TYR A 35 12.47 -13.92 -6.96
N LEU A 36 12.68 -12.90 -6.13
CA LEU A 36 13.51 -11.77 -6.49
C LEU A 36 14.99 -12.16 -6.40
N THR A 37 15.76 -11.84 -7.44
CA THR A 37 17.19 -12.18 -7.53
C THR A 37 18.10 -11.06 -7.03
N GLU A 38 17.64 -9.81 -7.07
CA GLU A 38 18.42 -8.63 -6.69
C GLU A 38 17.55 -7.53 -6.08
N ALA A 39 18.21 -6.58 -5.43
CA ALA A 39 17.62 -5.37 -4.87
C ALA A 39 17.45 -4.27 -5.95
N GLY A 40 16.95 -3.10 -5.54
CA GLY A 40 16.73 -1.94 -6.41
C GLY A 40 15.33 -1.90 -7.03
N THR A 41 15.18 -1.14 -8.11
CA THR A 41 13.90 -0.98 -8.79
C THR A 41 13.44 -2.28 -9.46
N GLN A 42 12.36 -2.87 -8.95
CA GLN A 42 11.83 -4.16 -9.40
C GLN A 42 10.37 -4.02 -9.86
N ARG A 43 10.01 -4.74 -10.94
CA ARG A 43 8.62 -4.94 -11.34
C ARG A 43 8.07 -6.18 -10.65
N LEU A 44 7.20 -5.96 -9.67
CA LEU A 44 6.58 -7.03 -8.88
C LEU A 44 5.23 -7.44 -9.45
N ASN A 45 5.01 -8.76 -9.54
CA ASN A 45 3.69 -9.36 -9.79
C ASN A 45 2.83 -9.36 -8.50
N GLY A 46 1.62 -9.95 -8.55
CA GLY A 46 0.65 -9.88 -7.45
C GLY A 46 1.14 -10.48 -6.14
N TYR A 47 1.67 -11.71 -6.16
CA TYR A 47 2.15 -12.37 -4.93
C TYR A 47 3.46 -11.75 -4.42
N GLN A 48 4.33 -11.25 -5.32
CA GLN A 48 5.55 -10.53 -4.93
C GLN A 48 5.22 -9.18 -4.28
N ALA A 49 4.27 -8.42 -4.83
CA ALA A 49 3.82 -7.15 -4.24
C ALA A 49 3.18 -7.35 -2.87
N LEU A 50 2.40 -8.44 -2.70
CA LEU A 50 1.87 -8.84 -1.41
C LEU A 50 2.98 -9.21 -0.42
N ALA A 51 3.98 -9.97 -0.86
CA ALA A 51 5.14 -10.33 -0.03
C ALA A 51 5.94 -9.08 0.41
N PHE A 52 6.20 -8.16 -0.51
CA PHE A 52 6.83 -6.86 -0.25
C PHE A 52 6.06 -6.03 0.79
N SER A 53 4.73 -5.98 0.66
CA SER A 53 3.86 -5.27 1.59
C SER A 53 3.81 -5.93 2.98
N ARG A 54 4.08 -7.24 3.11
CA ARG A 54 3.91 -7.99 4.36
C ARG A 54 5.14 -8.04 5.25
N ILE A 55 6.32 -7.61 4.79
CA ILE A 55 7.53 -7.68 5.63
C ILE A 55 7.39 -6.77 6.87
N ARG A 56 7.80 -7.32 8.04
CA ARG A 56 7.66 -6.70 9.37
C ARG A 56 8.93 -6.67 10.22
N TYR A 57 9.84 -7.63 10.00
CA TYR A 57 10.92 -7.93 10.96
C TYR A 57 12.24 -7.24 10.63
N THR A 58 12.31 -6.58 9.49
CA THR A 58 13.49 -5.84 9.04
C THR A 58 13.40 -4.35 9.37
N ASP A 59 12.30 -3.88 9.99
CA ASP A 59 11.98 -2.46 10.13
C ASP A 59 10.88 -2.11 11.16
N SER A 60 10.53 -0.82 11.26
CA SER A 60 9.43 -0.32 12.09
C SER A 60 8.07 -0.39 11.36
N ALA A 61 6.97 -0.30 12.11
CA ALA A 61 5.61 -0.25 11.52
C ALA A 61 5.44 0.90 10.48
N PHE A 62 6.23 1.97 10.62
CA PHE A 62 6.21 3.15 9.76
C PHE A 62 6.92 2.94 8.43
N HIS A 63 7.99 2.14 8.41
CA HIS A 63 8.63 1.74 7.15
C HIS A 63 7.72 0.79 6.36
N ARG A 64 6.98 -0.10 7.05
CA ARG A 64 5.93 -0.90 6.41
C ARG A 64 4.84 -0.04 5.81
N GLU A 65 4.40 0.97 6.55
CA GLU A 65 3.40 1.92 6.08
C GLU A 65 3.91 2.73 4.87
N ALA A 66 5.18 3.13 4.85
CA ALA A 66 5.80 3.73 3.67
C ALA A 66 5.78 2.81 2.43
N ARG A 67 6.10 1.52 2.58
CA ARG A 67 5.97 0.55 1.47
C ARG A 67 4.54 0.36 1.00
N HIS A 68 3.57 0.40 1.92
CA HIS A 68 2.15 0.33 1.53
C HIS A 68 1.74 1.53 0.69
N ARG A 69 2.20 2.74 1.05
CA ARG A 69 2.01 3.94 0.21
C ARG A 69 2.69 3.79 -1.15
N GLU A 70 3.93 3.30 -1.18
CA GLU A 70 4.66 3.06 -2.43
C GLU A 70 3.95 2.08 -3.37
N VAL A 71 3.44 0.96 -2.84
CA VAL A 71 2.66 -0.01 -3.63
C VAL A 71 1.36 0.61 -4.14
N ALA A 72 0.65 1.38 -3.31
CA ALA A 72 -0.60 2.03 -3.69
C ALA A 72 -0.37 3.11 -4.77
N GLU A 73 0.65 3.95 -4.59
CA GLU A 73 1.05 4.98 -5.57
C GLU A 73 1.51 4.35 -6.88
N SER A 74 2.29 3.28 -6.83
CA SER A 74 2.73 2.54 -8.00
C SER A 74 1.55 1.90 -8.76
N ALA A 75 0.59 1.33 -8.04
CA ALA A 75 -0.64 0.81 -8.63
C ALA A 75 -1.47 1.93 -9.28
N TYR A 76 -1.56 3.09 -8.64
CA TYR A 76 -2.21 4.28 -9.19
C TYR A 76 -1.53 4.79 -10.47
N LYS A 77 -0.20 4.94 -10.45
CA LYS A 77 0.59 5.40 -11.62
C LYS A 77 0.45 4.43 -12.79
N GLU A 78 0.45 3.12 -12.53
CA GLU A 78 0.19 2.12 -13.57
C GLU A 78 -1.26 2.19 -14.07
N PHE A 79 -2.23 2.35 -13.16
CA PHE A 79 -3.65 2.47 -13.50
C PHE A 79 -3.89 3.67 -14.43
N THR A 80 -3.46 4.87 -14.07
CA THR A 80 -3.68 6.09 -14.87
C THR A 80 -3.10 6.02 -16.29
N GLN A 81 -2.14 5.12 -16.54
CA GLN A 81 -1.55 4.89 -17.87
C GLN A 81 -2.31 3.86 -18.74
N LYS A 82 -3.32 3.16 -18.20
CA LYS A 82 -4.10 2.17 -18.96
C LYS A 82 -5.29 2.79 -19.70
N GLY A 83 -6.04 1.95 -20.42
CA GLY A 83 -7.25 2.35 -21.13
C GLY A 83 -8.55 2.00 -20.38
N VAL A 84 -9.67 2.48 -20.93
CA VAL A 84 -11.03 2.32 -20.37
C VAL A 84 -11.40 0.86 -20.07
N ASP A 85 -10.97 -0.08 -20.91
CA ASP A 85 -11.26 -1.51 -20.70
C ASP A 85 -10.57 -2.08 -19.45
N THR A 86 -9.36 -1.61 -19.14
CA THR A 86 -8.67 -1.98 -17.90
C THR A 86 -9.41 -1.41 -16.70
N TYR A 87 -9.93 -0.18 -16.78
CA TYR A 87 -10.66 0.44 -15.67
C TYR A 87 -11.92 -0.34 -15.30
N LYS A 88 -12.68 -0.80 -16.30
CA LYS A 88 -13.87 -1.63 -16.08
C LYS A 88 -13.52 -2.95 -15.39
N LYS A 89 -12.48 -3.64 -15.87
CA LYS A 89 -11.99 -4.88 -15.26
C LYS A 89 -11.52 -4.66 -13.82
N CYS A 90 -10.78 -3.57 -13.57
CA CYS A 90 -10.35 -3.20 -12.22
C CYS A 90 -11.56 -2.93 -11.30
N ALA A 91 -12.56 -2.19 -11.76
CA ALA A 91 -13.77 -1.93 -10.97
C ALA A 91 -14.50 -3.23 -10.59
N GLU A 92 -14.66 -4.16 -11.53
CA GLU A 92 -15.26 -5.48 -11.27
C GLU A 92 -14.44 -6.28 -10.23
N ILE A 93 -13.12 -6.35 -10.39
CA ILE A 93 -12.24 -7.03 -9.44
C ILE A 93 -12.33 -6.38 -8.05
N ILE A 94 -12.28 -5.05 -7.96
CA ILE A 94 -12.34 -4.32 -6.68
C ILE A 94 -13.69 -4.57 -6.00
N LEU A 95 -14.81 -4.45 -6.71
CA LEU A 95 -16.15 -4.67 -6.14
C LEU A 95 -16.34 -6.08 -5.61
N ASN A 96 -15.81 -7.10 -6.30
CA ASN A 96 -15.92 -8.48 -5.88
C ASN A 96 -15.01 -8.85 -4.69
N ASN A 97 -13.96 -8.05 -4.43
CA ASN A 97 -12.94 -8.35 -3.43
C ASN A 97 -12.85 -7.30 -2.30
N THR A 98 -13.72 -6.28 -2.30
CA THR A 98 -13.66 -5.17 -1.33
C THR A 98 -15.03 -4.91 -0.73
N LYS A 99 -15.08 -4.77 0.60
CA LYS A 99 -16.27 -4.28 1.30
C LYS A 99 -16.21 -2.75 1.35
N THR A 100 -17.17 -2.08 0.71
CA THR A 100 -17.23 -0.61 0.64
C THR A 100 -18.68 -0.13 0.68
N ASN A 101 -18.89 1.13 1.09
CA ASN A 101 -20.15 1.85 0.95
C ASN A 101 -20.21 2.72 -0.31
N ILE A 102 -19.15 2.75 -1.12
CA ILE A 102 -19.11 3.42 -2.42
C ILE A 102 -19.87 2.55 -3.43
N SER A 103 -20.94 3.09 -4.02
CA SER A 103 -21.68 2.38 -5.06
C SER A 103 -20.85 2.22 -6.35
N PRO A 104 -21.17 1.25 -7.22
CA PRO A 104 -20.47 1.09 -8.50
C PRO A 104 -20.46 2.36 -9.37
N VAL A 105 -21.56 3.13 -9.36
CA VAL A 105 -21.67 4.39 -10.10
C VAL A 105 -20.75 5.46 -9.52
N GLU A 106 -20.73 5.63 -8.20
CA GLU A 106 -19.82 6.57 -7.52
C GLU A 106 -18.36 6.19 -7.76
N MET A 107 -18.01 4.90 -7.71
CA MET A 107 -16.66 4.41 -7.99
C MET A 107 -16.19 4.79 -9.40
N MET A 108 -17.05 4.60 -10.41
CA MET A 108 -16.73 4.98 -11.80
C MET A 108 -16.61 6.50 -11.97
N ASN A 109 -17.46 7.28 -11.30
CA ASN A 109 -17.37 8.75 -11.32
C ASN A 109 -16.08 9.26 -10.66
N LEU A 110 -15.68 8.67 -9.53
CA LEU A 110 -14.41 8.97 -8.87
C LEU A 110 -13.22 8.62 -9.77
N ALA A 111 -13.23 7.43 -10.40
CA ALA A 111 -12.18 7.03 -11.34
C ALA A 111 -12.06 8.03 -12.50
N TYR A 112 -13.18 8.47 -13.08
CA TYR A 112 -13.17 9.47 -14.16
C TYR A 112 -12.67 10.85 -13.69
N THR A 113 -13.03 11.26 -12.47
CA THR A 113 -12.56 12.51 -11.86
C THR A 113 -11.04 12.49 -11.68
N VAL A 114 -10.51 11.40 -11.14
CA VAL A 114 -9.07 11.18 -10.98
C VAL A 114 -8.33 11.25 -12.32
N LEU A 115 -8.85 10.61 -13.36
CA LEU A 115 -8.25 10.65 -14.70
C LEU A 115 -8.25 12.06 -15.32
N LYS A 116 -9.25 12.88 -14.99
CA LYS A 116 -9.31 14.28 -15.42
C LYS A 116 -8.32 15.17 -14.69
N ILE A 117 -8.15 14.95 -13.37
CA ILE A 117 -7.14 15.64 -12.57
C ILE A 117 -5.75 15.32 -13.13
N ASN A 118 -5.51 14.05 -13.49
CA ASN A 118 -4.27 13.57 -14.12
C ASN A 118 -3.01 13.98 -13.34
N ASP A 119 -3.14 14.09 -12.02
CA ASP A 119 -2.03 14.39 -11.13
C ASP A 119 -1.18 13.13 -10.96
N LYS A 120 0.14 13.31 -11.08
CA LYS A 120 1.13 12.24 -10.97
C LYS A 120 1.90 12.29 -9.66
N ASP A 121 1.77 13.39 -8.93
CA ASP A 121 2.50 13.68 -7.71
C ASP A 121 1.52 13.66 -6.54
N ILE A 122 1.29 12.45 -5.99
CA ILE A 122 0.40 12.28 -4.84
C ILE A 122 1.15 12.72 -3.58
N GLU A 123 0.70 13.80 -2.96
CA GLU A 123 1.18 14.21 -1.65
C GLU A 123 0.92 13.11 -0.60
N GLN A 124 1.88 12.88 0.29
CA GLN A 124 1.82 11.83 1.31
C GLN A 124 1.96 12.41 2.71
N PHE A 125 1.25 11.78 3.66
CA PHE A 125 1.33 12.12 5.07
C PHE A 125 1.45 10.83 5.90
N GLN A 126 2.40 10.80 6.84
CA GLN A 126 2.54 9.70 7.79
C GLN A 126 1.92 10.09 9.13
N PHE A 127 0.95 9.31 9.58
CA PHE A 127 0.34 9.46 10.89
C PHE A 127 0.73 8.30 11.83
N PRO A 128 0.97 8.55 13.12
CA PRO A 128 1.19 9.86 13.73
C PRO A 128 2.59 10.40 13.39
N LEU A 129 2.79 11.71 13.56
CA LEU A 129 4.08 12.39 13.41
C LEU A 129 5.14 11.77 14.33
N GLU A 130 6.37 11.71 13.85
CA GLU A 130 7.45 10.97 14.49
C GLU A 130 7.83 11.53 15.87
N GLU A 131 7.85 12.84 15.98
CA GLU A 131 8.12 13.58 17.21
C GLU A 131 6.96 13.56 18.21
N HIS A 132 5.75 13.18 17.75
CA HIS A 132 4.52 13.18 18.53
C HIS A 132 3.92 11.78 18.67
N ARG A 133 4.78 10.75 18.68
CA ARG A 133 4.38 9.36 18.88
C ARG A 133 5.34 8.61 19.79
N LYS A 134 4.80 7.68 20.57
CA LYS A 134 5.58 6.83 21.48
C LYS A 134 5.04 5.40 21.49
N GLY A 135 5.86 4.48 20.98
CA GLY A 135 5.57 3.06 21.03
C GLY A 135 6.05 2.44 22.34
N HIS A 136 5.18 1.74 23.07
CA HIS A 136 5.59 0.97 24.25
C HIS A 136 4.60 -0.16 24.57
N ILE A 137 5.01 -1.08 25.45
CA ILE A 137 4.11 -2.09 26.01
C ILE A 137 3.37 -1.48 27.20
N ILE A 138 2.03 -1.47 27.17
CA ILE A 138 1.23 -1.01 28.32
C ILE A 138 1.28 -2.02 29.46
N SER A 139 1.11 -3.31 29.13
CA SER A 139 1.22 -4.42 30.09
C SER A 139 1.41 -5.75 29.35
N LYS A 140 1.78 -6.81 30.07
CA LYS A 140 1.87 -8.17 29.49
C LYS A 140 0.53 -8.64 28.90
N GLN A 141 -0.59 -8.19 29.45
CA GLN A 141 -1.94 -8.57 29.00
C GLN A 141 -2.43 -7.70 27.83
N LYS A 142 -2.06 -6.41 27.80
CA LYS A 142 -2.54 -5.45 26.79
C LYS A 142 -1.62 -5.34 25.57
N GLY A 143 -0.36 -5.71 25.70
CA GLY A 143 0.61 -5.73 24.61
C GLY A 143 1.17 -4.35 24.25
N TRP A 144 1.74 -4.27 23.05
CA TRP A 144 2.36 -3.06 22.49
C TRP A 144 1.28 -2.11 21.93
N VAL A 145 1.43 -0.83 22.21
CA VAL A 145 0.60 0.26 21.67
C VAL A 145 1.48 1.36 21.09
N LEU A 146 0.84 2.22 20.29
CA LEU A 146 1.39 3.49 19.85
C LEU A 146 0.53 4.62 20.44
N GLU A 147 1.04 5.30 21.45
CA GLU A 147 0.45 6.55 21.94
C GLU A 147 0.92 7.71 21.06
N TRP A 148 0.11 8.77 20.97
CA TRP A 148 0.42 9.94 20.16
C TRP A 148 -0.21 11.21 20.76
N ASP A 149 0.45 12.34 20.57
CA ASP A 149 -0.03 13.63 21.07
C ASP A 149 -1.13 14.15 20.16
N LYS A 150 -2.31 14.39 20.73
CA LYS A 150 -3.51 14.71 19.96
C LYS A 150 -3.39 15.99 19.13
N GLU A 151 -3.13 17.11 19.79
CA GLU A 151 -3.18 18.44 19.18
C GLU A 151 -2.21 18.60 17.97
N PRO A 152 -0.89 18.36 18.10
CA PRO A 152 0.02 18.60 16.98
C PRO A 152 -0.24 17.67 15.79
N ASN A 153 -0.69 16.44 16.03
CA ASN A 153 -1.07 15.52 14.96
C ASN A 153 -2.34 15.97 14.25
N LEU A 154 -3.36 16.45 14.98
CA LEU A 154 -4.60 16.95 14.38
C LEU A 154 -4.35 18.23 13.59
N GLU A 155 -3.54 19.16 14.12
CA GLU A 155 -3.14 20.38 13.40
C GLU A 155 -2.43 20.05 12.09
N ALA A 156 -1.45 19.15 12.13
CA ALA A 156 -0.73 18.74 10.92
C ALA A 156 -1.63 18.04 9.90
N TRP A 157 -2.55 17.19 10.36
CA TRP A 157 -3.47 16.49 9.48
C TRP A 157 -4.51 17.43 8.86
N HIS A 158 -5.03 18.40 9.62
CA HIS A 158 -5.90 19.45 9.10
C HIS A 158 -5.19 20.30 8.05
N LYS A 159 -3.97 20.75 8.35
CA LYS A 159 -3.15 21.52 7.41
C LYS A 159 -2.87 20.75 6.12
N PHE A 160 -2.62 19.44 6.21
CA PHE A 160 -2.38 18.59 5.05
C PHE A 160 -3.62 18.48 4.15
N ILE A 161 -4.82 18.30 4.72
CA ILE A 161 -6.05 18.08 3.95
C ILE A 161 -6.63 19.39 3.40
N PHE A 162 -6.64 20.44 4.22
CA PHE A 162 -7.39 21.68 3.94
C PHE A 162 -6.49 22.87 3.63
N GLY A 163 -5.16 22.73 3.75
CA GLY A 163 -4.21 23.83 3.64
C GLY A 163 -4.12 24.68 4.92
N THR A 164 -3.37 25.77 4.85
CA THR A 164 -3.40 26.84 5.86
C THR A 164 -4.39 27.90 5.39
N GLU A 165 -5.32 28.31 6.25
CA GLU A 165 -6.10 29.54 6.03
C GLU A 165 -5.19 30.77 5.83
#